data_AF-A0A0S2DA22-F1
#
_entry.id   AF-A0A0S2DA22-F1
#
_cell.length_a   1.000
_cell.length_b   1.000
_cell.length_c   1.000
_cell.angle_alpha   90.00
_cell.angle_beta   90.00
_cell.angle_gamma   90.00
#
_symmetry.space_group_name_H-M   'P 1'
#
loop_
_entity.id
_entity.type
_entity.pdbx_description
1 polymer ?
#
loop_
_entity_poly.entity_id
_entity_poly.type
_entity_poly.pdbx_seq_one_letter_code
_entity_poly.pdbx_strand_id
1 'polypeptide(L)'
;MTLRTGVASDYYDFLNRLETTLCAEGHAWGQLYAGAGNGTLTGPDGATGGYCGGSASVAEGFTLTALDAERFQVAGAVAGDLGIAQVGQPFDSERLRFRINAGSVPFVAGDRFTLNTSPAWTRVRRTGCRNASARTTNLSNPAAVFDNRTDTWGGLPVASLPAHASIEMIGPAVIKAITLGIGDSGARGPAAFELQRSDDGSAWSRVQAWGGQVWPTARMRRTYSIIGASAPARFWRVLITATAGADPLDVNDVSFHTDLNADFELEDRAQWIVQAPGLDGQKAIFIGAELYEDSARAAYNLNWYGFRSHNPLRGVRTQTNASGVRGLPLRNGPFAYWLAINGQRVVIVARVGTVYLSAYLGFINAYEPPSIHEYPLAIGACGSVETLTPDATDASFRCFFDPGRYGLAVNYPDNVWRVHANRYSSGSSDTGDTETPGKVYPSAMSTGGDRATLRDNLDGSSPVLPLILGNTSPRHTLGEFDGCGWTTGFSTASESRIDHDGAAWMAFQNAFRISPDNYFALKLD
;
A
#
# COMPACT_ATOMS: atom_id res chain seq x y z
N MET A 1 7.77 4.52 17.27
CA MET A 1 7.81 4.85 15.82
C MET A 1 6.47 5.45 15.38
N THR A 2 6.32 5.96 14.15
CA THR A 2 4.99 6.39 13.67
C THR A 2 4.06 5.19 13.63
N LEU A 3 2.98 5.26 14.41
CA LEU A 3 1.88 4.31 14.37
C LEU A 3 0.55 4.99 14.14
N ARG A 4 -0.32 4.30 13.40
CA ARG A 4 -1.72 4.66 13.25
C ARG A 4 -2.58 3.42 13.35
N THR A 5 -3.64 3.52 14.13
CA THR A 5 -4.68 2.50 14.24
C THR A 5 -6.00 3.12 13.82
N GLY A 6 -6.93 2.30 13.34
CA GLY A 6 -8.23 2.82 12.93
C GLY A 6 -9.16 1.74 12.43
N VAL A 7 -10.33 2.18 11.98
CA VAL A 7 -11.31 1.35 11.29
C VAL A 7 -11.54 1.98 9.92
N ALA A 8 -11.32 1.19 8.87
CA ALA A 8 -11.70 1.57 7.52
C ALA A 8 -13.15 1.14 7.25
N SER A 9 -13.89 1.89 6.46
CA SER A 9 -15.26 1.49 6.06
C SER A 9 -15.26 0.37 5.00
N ASP A 10 -14.23 0.32 4.17
CA ASP A 10 -13.96 -0.70 3.17
C ASP A 10 -12.48 -0.65 2.72
N TYR A 11 -12.10 -1.53 1.80
CA TYR A 11 -10.73 -1.61 1.25
C TYR A 11 -10.28 -0.33 0.51
N TYR A 12 -11.20 0.45 -0.06
CA TYR A 12 -10.89 1.69 -0.78
C TYR A 12 -10.69 2.86 0.18
N ASP A 13 -11.53 2.98 1.22
CA ASP A 13 -11.31 3.88 2.34
C ASP A 13 -9.98 3.59 3.03
N PHE A 14 -9.61 2.32 3.19
CA PHE A 14 -8.30 1.95 3.72
C PHE A 14 -7.15 2.47 2.84
N LEU A 15 -7.23 2.37 1.51
CA LEU A 15 -6.23 2.97 0.62
C LEU A 15 -6.13 4.49 0.83
N ASN A 16 -7.26 5.19 0.96
CA ASN A 16 -7.27 6.64 1.20
C ASN A 16 -6.55 6.99 2.51
N ARG A 17 -6.88 6.29 3.59
CA ARG A 17 -6.27 6.48 4.91
C ARG A 17 -4.78 6.13 4.91
N LEU A 18 -4.40 5.07 4.21
CA LEU A 18 -3.00 4.68 4.04
C LEU A 18 -2.22 5.77 3.30
N GLU A 19 -2.72 6.27 2.17
CA GLU A 19 -2.09 7.37 1.44
C GLU A 19 -1.94 8.62 2.32
N THR A 20 -3.02 9.05 2.97
CA THR A 20 -2.96 10.23 3.87
C THR A 20 -1.92 10.02 4.96
N THR A 21 -1.89 8.84 5.58
CA THR A 21 -0.93 8.54 6.65
C THR A 21 0.51 8.58 6.14
N LEU A 22 0.78 8.01 4.97
CA LEU A 22 2.14 7.96 4.42
C LEU A 22 2.61 9.32 3.91
N CYS A 23 1.72 10.09 3.28
CA CYS A 23 2.09 11.23 2.43
C CYS A 23 1.78 12.62 3.00
N ALA A 24 0.96 12.74 4.05
CA ALA A 24 0.62 14.06 4.59
C ALA A 24 1.76 14.66 5.45
N GLU A 25 2.49 13.81 6.18
CA GLU A 25 3.40 14.22 7.25
C GLU A 25 4.61 13.29 7.33
N GLY A 26 5.70 13.77 7.94
CA GLY A 26 6.89 12.96 8.15
C GLY A 26 6.72 11.85 9.19
N HIS A 27 7.70 10.96 9.23
CA HIS A 27 7.66 9.77 10.08
C HIS A 27 8.78 9.78 11.11
N ALA A 28 8.52 9.25 12.31
CA ALA A 28 9.49 9.21 13.39
C ALA A 28 9.82 7.77 13.82
N TRP A 29 11.05 7.54 14.28
CA TRP A 29 11.54 6.21 14.61
C TRP A 29 12.74 6.27 15.57
N GLY A 30 13.14 5.09 16.08
CA GLY A 30 14.38 4.93 16.85
C GLY A 30 14.38 5.66 18.18
N GLN A 31 13.26 5.64 18.91
CA GLN A 31 13.22 6.21 20.26
C GLN A 31 14.17 5.45 21.18
N LEU A 32 14.98 6.20 21.92
CA LEU A 32 15.77 5.72 23.04
C LEU A 32 15.53 6.63 24.25
N TYR A 33 15.65 6.06 25.44
CA TYR A 33 15.59 6.79 26.69
C TYR A 33 16.84 6.53 27.54
N ALA A 34 17.35 7.56 28.20
CA ALA A 34 18.41 7.45 29.19
C ALA A 34 18.15 8.44 30.33
N GLY A 35 18.08 7.95 31.56
CA GLY A 35 17.75 8.79 32.71
C GLY A 35 17.36 7.98 33.94
N ALA A 36 17.07 8.67 35.04
CA ALA A 36 16.62 8.08 36.30
C ALA A 36 15.10 7.89 36.35
N GLY A 37 14.32 8.78 35.73
CA GLY A 37 12.87 8.62 35.62
C GLY A 37 12.48 7.40 34.78
N ASN A 38 11.20 7.00 34.85
CA ASN A 38 10.69 5.88 34.07
C ASN A 38 9.40 6.21 33.30
N GLY A 39 9.18 7.49 33.00
CA GLY A 39 8.08 7.90 32.13
C GLY A 39 8.33 7.53 30.66
N THR A 40 7.34 7.79 29.81
CA THR A 40 7.32 7.31 28.42
C THR A 40 7.11 8.45 27.43
N LEU A 41 7.55 8.23 26.18
CA LEU A 41 7.23 9.07 25.04
C LEU A 41 6.22 8.35 24.15
N THR A 42 5.14 9.03 23.80
CA THR A 42 3.96 8.47 23.12
C THR A 42 3.46 9.41 22.02
N GLY A 43 2.40 8.99 21.31
CA GLY A 43 1.74 9.82 20.33
C GLY A 43 1.09 11.04 20.99
N PRO A 44 0.78 12.10 20.23
CA PRO A 44 0.10 13.28 20.77
C PRO A 44 -1.21 12.95 21.51
N ASP A 45 -1.88 11.86 21.12
CA ASP A 45 -3.10 11.32 21.73
C ASP A 45 -2.85 10.49 23.01
N GLY A 46 -1.59 10.23 23.36
CA GLY A 46 -1.18 9.40 24.49
C GLY A 46 -1.14 7.89 24.19
N ALA A 47 -1.40 7.47 22.96
CA ALA A 47 -1.27 6.06 22.58
C ALA A 47 0.20 5.62 22.61
N THR A 48 0.49 4.41 23.12
CA THR A 48 1.85 3.84 23.08
C THR A 48 2.38 3.83 21.65
N GLY A 49 3.63 4.25 21.46
CA GLY A 49 4.16 4.50 20.12
C GLY A 49 3.62 5.81 19.56
N GLY A 50 3.29 5.87 18.27
CA GLY A 50 2.45 6.95 17.71
C GLY A 50 3.09 8.32 17.54
N TYR A 51 4.22 8.59 18.18
CA TYR A 51 5.02 9.80 17.94
C TYR A 51 5.45 9.86 16.47
N CYS A 52 5.41 11.05 15.88
CA CYS A 52 5.49 11.20 14.43
C CYS A 52 6.14 12.51 14.03
N GLY A 53 6.58 12.59 12.78
CA GLY A 53 6.93 13.86 12.18
C GLY A 53 5.71 14.77 12.00
N GLY A 54 5.97 16.05 11.76
CA GLY A 54 4.99 17.01 11.27
C GLY A 54 5.05 17.18 9.75
N SER A 55 4.30 18.15 9.23
CA SER A 55 4.19 18.46 7.80
C SER A 55 5.50 18.98 7.17
N ALA A 56 6.42 19.52 7.97
CA ALA A 56 7.71 20.04 7.53
C ALA A 56 8.89 19.19 8.03
N SER A 57 8.66 17.95 8.49
CA SER A 57 9.76 17.08 8.93
C SER A 57 10.80 16.85 7.84
N VAL A 58 12.06 16.83 8.25
CA VAL A 58 13.20 16.41 7.44
C VAL A 58 13.87 15.20 8.10
N ALA A 59 14.91 14.66 7.45
CA ALA A 59 15.76 13.68 8.08
C ALA A 59 16.66 14.37 9.11
N GLU A 60 16.38 14.20 10.39
CA GLU A 60 17.18 14.73 11.49
C GLU A 60 16.95 13.97 12.79
N GLY A 61 17.89 14.09 13.73
CA GLY A 61 17.77 13.59 15.08
C GLY A 61 17.24 14.67 16.04
N PHE A 62 16.45 14.26 17.02
CA PHE A 62 15.92 15.09 18.09
C PHE A 62 16.45 14.63 19.44
N THR A 63 16.75 15.60 20.30
CA THR A 63 17.04 15.39 21.72
C THR A 63 16.04 16.16 22.56
N LEU A 64 15.36 15.45 23.45
CA LEU A 64 14.42 16.01 24.41
C LEU A 64 15.02 15.83 25.80
N THR A 65 15.44 16.93 26.43
CA THR A 65 16.16 16.88 27.72
C THR A 65 15.29 17.44 28.82
N ALA A 66 15.07 16.67 29.89
CA ALA A 66 14.38 17.10 31.08
C ALA A 66 15.10 18.29 31.70
N LEU A 67 14.37 19.38 31.91
CA LEU A 67 14.79 20.52 32.71
C LEU A 67 14.47 20.28 34.19
N ASP A 68 13.36 19.57 34.44
CA ASP A 68 12.87 19.12 35.73
C ASP A 68 11.89 17.95 35.53
N ALA A 69 11.12 17.59 36.55
CA ALA A 69 10.18 16.47 36.50
C ALA A 69 9.00 16.66 35.52
N GLU A 70 8.71 17.90 35.09
CA GLU A 70 7.50 18.26 34.34
C GLU A 70 7.80 18.89 32.98
N ARG A 71 9.04 19.32 32.71
CA ARG A 71 9.39 20.09 31.52
C ARG A 71 10.59 19.52 30.78
N PHE A 72 10.49 19.44 29.46
CA PHE A 72 11.56 18.98 28.57
C PHE A 72 11.89 20.03 27.52
N GLN A 73 13.16 20.39 27.38
CA GLN A 73 13.65 21.17 26.26
C GLN A 73 13.72 20.29 25.01
N VAL A 74 13.13 20.72 23.90
CA VAL A 74 13.11 20.00 22.62
C VAL A 74 14.07 20.68 21.65
N ALA A 75 15.02 19.92 21.09
CA ALA A 75 15.94 20.42 20.07
C ALA A 75 16.12 19.41 18.94
N GLY A 76 16.01 19.88 17.69
CA GLY A 76 16.36 19.13 16.48
C GLY A 76 17.77 19.49 16.00
N ALA A 77 18.48 18.52 15.42
CA ALA A 77 19.83 18.74 14.89
C ALA A 77 19.87 19.75 13.73
N VAL A 78 18.77 19.87 12.98
CA VAL A 78 18.60 20.82 11.87
C VAL A 78 17.61 21.92 12.25
N ALA A 79 16.50 21.57 12.91
CA ALA A 79 15.48 22.52 13.31
C ALA A 79 15.93 23.49 14.43
N GLY A 80 16.96 23.14 15.20
CA GLY A 80 17.38 23.90 16.36
C GLY A 80 16.42 23.75 17.54
N ASP A 81 16.35 24.79 18.38
CA ASP A 81 15.43 24.85 19.52
C ASP A 81 13.96 24.93 19.04
N LEU A 82 13.14 23.98 19.48
CA LEU A 82 11.70 23.93 19.19
C LEU A 82 10.82 24.31 20.39
N GLY A 83 11.41 24.67 21.52
CA GLY A 83 10.74 25.07 22.75
C GLY A 83 10.61 23.95 23.79
N ILE A 84 9.73 24.19 24.78
CA ILE A 84 9.58 23.33 25.96
C ILE A 84 8.30 22.49 25.83
N ALA A 85 8.45 21.17 25.92
CA ALA A 85 7.35 20.23 26.10
C ALA A 85 6.98 20.09 27.59
N GLN A 86 5.69 19.97 27.87
CA GLN A 86 5.18 19.69 29.22
C GLN A 86 4.74 18.23 29.35
N VAL A 87 5.12 17.58 30.44
CA VAL A 87 4.68 16.22 30.77
C VAL A 87 3.15 16.20 30.89
N GLY A 88 2.52 15.22 30.26
CA GLY A 88 1.08 15.05 30.21
C GLY A 88 0.36 15.90 29.17
N GLN A 89 1.07 16.70 28.36
CA GLN A 89 0.49 17.50 27.28
C GLN A 89 1.04 17.09 25.91
N PRO A 90 0.24 17.20 24.83
CA PRO A 90 0.77 17.05 23.48
C PRO A 90 1.76 18.18 23.18
N PHE A 91 2.90 17.81 22.63
CA PHE A 91 3.81 18.73 21.95
C PHE A 91 3.52 18.66 20.46
N ASP A 92 3.21 19.80 19.86
CA ASP A 92 2.86 19.91 18.44
C ASP A 92 3.73 20.96 17.75
N SER A 93 4.47 20.53 16.74
CA SER A 93 5.27 21.39 15.87
C SER A 93 5.23 20.85 14.44
N GLU A 94 5.60 21.69 13.47
CA GLU A 94 5.71 21.27 12.07
C GLU A 94 6.82 20.22 11.84
N ARG A 95 7.72 20.02 12.80
CA ARG A 95 8.86 19.09 12.70
C ARG A 95 8.66 17.78 13.42
N LEU A 96 8.00 17.79 14.58
CA LEU A 96 7.88 16.64 15.47
C LEU A 96 6.66 16.80 16.38
N ARG A 97 5.93 15.70 16.60
CA ARG A 97 4.76 15.65 17.49
C ARG A 97 4.75 14.40 18.36
N PHE A 98 4.51 14.59 19.65
CA PHE A 98 4.55 13.53 20.67
C PHE A 98 3.84 13.98 21.96
N ARG A 99 3.82 13.10 22.96
CA ARG A 99 3.47 13.40 24.35
C ARG A 99 4.41 12.65 25.28
N ILE A 100 4.95 13.34 26.28
CA ILE A 100 5.71 12.70 27.37
C ILE A 100 4.76 12.42 28.53
N ASN A 101 4.76 11.21 29.07
CA ASN A 101 3.94 10.84 30.22
C ASN A 101 4.83 10.57 31.43
N ALA A 102 4.35 10.98 32.61
CA ALA A 102 5.02 10.67 33.87
C ALA A 102 5.01 9.16 34.13
N GLY A 103 6.09 8.65 34.71
CA GLY A 103 6.18 7.31 35.24
C GLY A 103 6.00 7.27 36.77
N SER A 104 6.20 6.11 37.37
CA SER A 104 6.19 5.95 38.84
C SER A 104 7.42 6.56 39.52
N VAL A 105 8.53 6.69 38.78
CA VAL A 105 9.74 7.41 39.18
C VAL A 105 9.76 8.72 38.37
N PRO A 106 9.69 9.89 39.04
CA PRO A 106 9.71 11.17 38.36
C PRO A 106 10.97 11.36 37.51
N PHE A 107 10.84 12.11 36.42
CA PHE A 107 12.00 12.57 35.68
C PHE A 107 12.86 13.51 36.53
N VAL A 108 14.16 13.55 36.24
CA VAL A 108 15.10 14.52 36.82
C VAL A 108 15.82 15.29 35.72
N ALA A 109 16.36 16.46 36.08
CA ALA A 109 17.12 17.28 35.14
C ALA A 109 18.25 16.46 34.49
N GLY A 110 18.28 16.43 33.16
CA GLY A 110 19.25 15.65 32.37
C GLY A 110 18.74 14.30 31.84
N ASP A 111 17.59 13.81 32.30
CA ASP A 111 16.91 12.67 31.66
C ASP A 111 16.61 13.02 30.20
N ARG A 112 16.77 12.07 29.28
CA ARG A 112 16.68 12.34 27.85
C ARG A 112 15.94 11.29 27.05
N PHE A 113 15.12 11.76 26.11
CA PHE A 113 14.67 10.98 24.97
C PHE A 113 15.44 11.42 23.72
N THR A 114 15.80 10.45 22.87
CA THR A 114 16.32 10.72 21.52
C THR A 114 15.51 9.95 20.50
N LEU A 115 15.24 10.54 19.35
CA LEU A 115 14.53 9.90 18.24
C LEU A 115 14.94 10.56 16.92
N ASN A 116 14.56 9.97 15.79
CA ASN A 116 14.82 10.51 14.47
C ASN A 116 13.52 10.72 13.70
N THR A 117 13.53 11.65 12.75
CA THR A 117 12.46 11.81 11.76
C THR A 117 12.95 11.57 10.34
N SER A 118 12.01 11.37 9.42
CA SER A 118 12.18 11.43 7.98
C SER A 118 11.10 12.32 7.36
N PRO A 119 11.27 12.80 6.11
CA PRO A 119 10.19 13.44 5.36
C PRO A 119 8.96 12.52 5.18
N ALA A 120 7.87 13.11 4.71
CA ALA A 120 6.70 12.36 4.25
C ALA A 120 7.06 11.50 3.03
N TRP A 121 6.29 10.44 2.80
CA TRP A 121 6.37 9.71 1.54
C TRP A 121 5.72 10.51 0.42
N THR A 122 6.12 10.27 -0.82
CA THR A 122 5.57 10.99 -1.97
C THR A 122 4.66 10.08 -2.78
N ARG A 123 3.43 10.52 -3.05
CA ARG A 123 2.55 9.85 -4.03
C ARG A 123 3.01 10.18 -5.44
N VAL A 124 3.35 9.15 -6.21
CA VAL A 124 3.80 9.30 -7.60
C VAL A 124 2.77 8.83 -8.62
N ARG A 125 1.81 7.98 -8.23
CA ARG A 125 0.67 7.59 -9.07
C ARG A 125 -0.59 7.37 -8.24
N ARG A 126 -1.72 7.85 -8.76
CA ARG A 126 -3.07 7.53 -8.27
C ARG A 126 -4.09 7.73 -9.40
N THR A 127 -4.30 6.68 -10.20
CA THR A 127 -5.08 6.74 -11.44
C THR A 127 -5.85 5.44 -11.64
N GLY A 128 -6.69 5.37 -12.68
CA GLY A 128 -7.43 4.17 -13.02
C GLY A 128 -8.81 4.10 -12.37
N CYS A 129 -9.69 3.32 -12.98
CA CYS A 129 -11.04 3.09 -12.46
C CYS A 129 -11.03 1.97 -11.42
N ARG A 130 -11.76 2.17 -10.30
CA ARG A 130 -11.81 1.21 -9.20
C ARG A 130 -12.36 -0.15 -9.64
N ASN A 131 -13.43 -0.13 -10.42
CA ASN A 131 -14.18 -1.31 -10.83
C ASN A 131 -15.04 -0.98 -12.06
N ALA A 132 -15.86 -1.94 -12.51
CA ALA A 132 -16.72 -1.74 -13.67
C ALA A 132 -17.82 -0.69 -13.47
N SER A 133 -18.31 -0.45 -12.24
CA SER A 133 -19.35 0.56 -11.99
C SER A 133 -18.83 2.00 -12.04
N ALA A 134 -17.52 2.19 -11.89
CA ALA A 134 -16.85 3.47 -12.15
C ALA A 134 -16.80 3.83 -13.65
N ARG A 135 -17.24 2.91 -14.54
CA ARG A 135 -17.38 3.13 -15.98
C ARG A 135 -18.86 3.12 -16.33
N THR A 136 -19.40 4.24 -16.79
CA THR A 136 -20.84 4.39 -17.06
C THR A 136 -21.11 4.86 -18.47
N THR A 137 -22.19 4.38 -19.04
CA THR A 137 -22.63 4.73 -20.39
C THR A 137 -24.13 4.49 -20.54
N ASN A 138 -24.78 5.25 -21.41
CA ASN A 138 -26.16 5.02 -21.84
C ASN A 138 -26.26 4.19 -23.14
N LEU A 139 -25.15 3.77 -23.72
CA LEU A 139 -25.16 2.79 -24.81
C LEU A 139 -25.60 1.42 -24.29
N SER A 140 -26.22 0.62 -25.16
CA SER A 140 -26.45 -0.80 -24.88
C SER A 140 -25.11 -1.51 -24.67
N ASN A 141 -25.13 -2.65 -23.96
CA ASN A 141 -23.93 -3.44 -23.68
C ASN A 141 -22.72 -2.63 -23.13
N PRO A 142 -22.83 -2.00 -21.94
CA PRO A 142 -21.77 -1.15 -21.37
C PRO A 142 -20.38 -1.77 -21.31
N ALA A 143 -20.28 -3.09 -21.12
CA ALA A 143 -19.00 -3.79 -21.06
C ALA A 143 -18.22 -3.67 -22.39
N ALA A 144 -18.93 -3.76 -23.53
CA ALA A 144 -18.33 -3.67 -24.86
C ALA A 144 -17.83 -2.27 -25.23
N VAL A 145 -18.12 -1.25 -24.42
CA VAL A 145 -17.60 0.11 -24.62
C VAL A 145 -16.20 0.25 -24.03
N PHE A 146 -15.81 -0.61 -23.08
CA PHE A 146 -14.58 -0.50 -22.29
C PHE A 146 -13.78 -1.82 -22.20
N ASP A 147 -14.07 -2.80 -23.06
CA ASP A 147 -13.42 -4.12 -23.02
C ASP A 147 -12.14 -4.20 -23.89
N ASN A 148 -11.77 -3.10 -24.56
CA ASN A 148 -10.63 -3.03 -25.46
C ASN A 148 -10.71 -4.08 -26.59
N ARG A 149 -11.92 -4.47 -27.02
CA ARG A 149 -12.14 -5.38 -28.15
C ARG A 149 -12.64 -4.62 -29.38
N THR A 150 -12.67 -5.29 -30.54
CA THR A 150 -13.19 -4.68 -31.79
C THR A 150 -14.38 -5.43 -32.36
N ASP A 151 -14.71 -6.58 -31.79
CA ASP A 151 -15.72 -7.52 -32.25
C ASP A 151 -17.02 -7.50 -31.42
N THR A 152 -17.04 -6.74 -30.33
CA THR A 152 -18.20 -6.42 -29.51
C THR A 152 -18.52 -4.93 -29.66
N TRP A 153 -19.77 -4.50 -29.43
CA TRP A 153 -20.11 -3.07 -29.43
C TRP A 153 -21.33 -2.78 -28.56
N GLY A 154 -21.41 -1.52 -28.13
CA GLY A 154 -22.60 -0.90 -27.60
C GLY A 154 -23.27 -0.01 -28.64
N GLY A 155 -24.61 0.05 -28.59
CA GLY A 155 -25.41 0.79 -29.55
C GLY A 155 -26.38 1.78 -28.88
N LEU A 156 -26.70 2.87 -29.57
CA LEU A 156 -27.74 3.81 -29.14
C LEU A 156 -28.51 4.35 -30.36
N PRO A 157 -29.86 4.31 -30.36
CA PRO A 157 -30.64 4.96 -31.42
C PRO A 157 -30.28 6.45 -31.54
N VAL A 158 -30.16 6.96 -32.76
CA VAL A 158 -29.81 8.37 -33.03
C VAL A 158 -30.81 9.33 -32.36
N ALA A 159 -32.08 8.94 -32.27
CA ALA A 159 -33.12 9.72 -31.59
C ALA A 159 -32.90 9.87 -30.07
N SER A 160 -32.05 9.04 -29.46
CA SER A 160 -31.73 9.04 -28.03
C SER A 160 -30.39 9.71 -27.70
N LEU A 161 -29.73 10.33 -28.68
CA LEU A 161 -28.53 11.12 -28.45
C LEU A 161 -28.80 12.31 -27.50
N PRO A 162 -27.79 12.75 -26.71
CA PRO A 162 -26.39 12.34 -26.78
C PRO A 162 -26.07 11.01 -26.10
N ALA A 163 -25.09 10.28 -26.65
CA ALA A 163 -24.49 9.14 -25.98
C ALA A 163 -23.33 9.61 -25.09
N HIS A 164 -23.07 8.92 -23.98
CA HIS A 164 -21.89 9.19 -23.16
C HIS A 164 -21.15 7.91 -22.81
N ALA A 165 -19.82 8.02 -22.67
CA ALA A 165 -18.97 7.04 -22.03
C ALA A 165 -18.13 7.78 -20.98
N SER A 166 -18.29 7.40 -19.72
CA SER A 166 -17.79 8.16 -18.57
C SER A 166 -16.98 7.28 -17.64
N ILE A 167 -15.93 7.85 -17.07
CA ILE A 167 -15.06 7.20 -16.09
C ILE A 167 -14.96 8.04 -14.81
N GLU A 168 -14.90 7.34 -13.67
CA GLU A 168 -14.49 7.88 -12.37
C GLU A 168 -13.18 7.22 -11.94
N MET A 169 -12.13 8.03 -11.79
CA MET A 169 -10.84 7.58 -11.31
C MET A 169 -10.71 7.70 -9.79
N ILE A 170 -9.86 6.84 -9.21
CA ILE A 170 -9.51 6.87 -7.79
C ILE A 170 -8.71 8.12 -7.36
N GLY A 171 -8.21 8.88 -8.34
CA GLY A 171 -7.48 10.12 -8.15
C GLY A 171 -7.53 10.97 -9.44
N PRO A 172 -7.29 12.28 -9.33
CA PRO A 172 -7.37 13.17 -10.49
C PRO A 172 -6.19 12.92 -11.43
N ALA A 173 -6.47 12.89 -12.74
CA ALA A 173 -5.45 12.78 -13.78
C ALA A 173 -5.77 13.70 -14.96
N VAL A 174 -4.73 14.05 -15.71
CA VAL A 174 -4.83 14.76 -16.99
C VAL A 174 -5.03 13.73 -18.09
N ILE A 175 -5.97 14.00 -19.00
CA ILE A 175 -6.14 13.23 -20.24
C ILE A 175 -5.48 14.00 -21.37
N LYS A 176 -4.61 13.31 -22.14
CA LYS A 176 -3.90 13.84 -23.32
C LYS A 176 -4.44 13.28 -24.63
N ALA A 177 -5.12 12.14 -24.61
CA ALA A 177 -5.82 11.62 -25.77
C ALA A 177 -7.01 10.74 -25.37
N ILE A 178 -7.93 10.58 -26.31
CA ILE A 178 -8.97 9.54 -26.24
C ILE A 178 -8.89 8.65 -27.47
N THR A 179 -9.15 7.36 -27.30
CA THR A 179 -9.38 6.44 -28.43
C THR A 179 -10.87 6.15 -28.50
N LEU A 180 -11.44 6.27 -29.70
CA LEU A 180 -12.79 5.84 -30.01
C LEU A 180 -12.75 4.76 -31.07
N GLY A 181 -13.59 3.75 -30.92
CA GLY A 181 -13.78 2.72 -31.92
C GLY A 181 -15.25 2.55 -32.32
N ILE A 182 -15.46 1.96 -33.49
CA ILE A 182 -16.80 1.74 -34.06
C ILE A 182 -17.08 0.26 -34.28
N GLY A 183 -18.35 -0.12 -34.18
CA GLY A 183 -18.81 -1.49 -34.42
C GLY A 183 -18.89 -1.87 -35.90
N ASP A 184 -20.09 -2.17 -36.39
CA ASP A 184 -20.27 -2.98 -37.60
C ASP A 184 -20.38 -2.18 -38.92
N SER A 185 -20.46 -0.85 -38.85
CA SER A 185 -20.52 0.02 -40.03
C SER A 185 -19.89 1.39 -39.80
N GLY A 186 -19.14 1.88 -40.79
CA GLY A 186 -18.55 3.21 -40.79
C GLY A 186 -19.55 4.35 -40.64
N ALA A 187 -20.75 4.21 -41.22
CA ALA A 187 -21.80 5.22 -41.14
C ALA A 187 -22.44 5.32 -39.75
N ARG A 188 -22.28 4.28 -38.91
CA ARG A 188 -22.82 4.23 -37.54
C ARG A 188 -21.84 4.77 -36.49
N GLY A 189 -20.64 5.19 -36.89
CA GLY A 189 -19.64 5.72 -35.98
C GLY A 189 -19.94 7.15 -35.48
N PRO A 190 -19.28 7.61 -34.40
CA PRO A 190 -19.36 8.99 -33.93
C PRO A 190 -18.87 10.01 -34.97
N ALA A 191 -19.71 10.94 -35.42
CA ALA A 191 -19.30 12.04 -36.31
C ALA A 191 -19.02 13.35 -35.58
N ALA A 192 -19.69 13.58 -34.46
CA ALA A 192 -19.44 14.71 -33.57
C ALA A 192 -19.45 14.26 -32.12
N PHE A 193 -18.44 14.68 -31.36
CA PHE A 193 -18.30 14.35 -29.94
C PHE A 193 -17.40 15.36 -29.25
N GLU A 194 -17.45 15.37 -27.92
CA GLU A 194 -16.61 16.20 -27.09
C GLU A 194 -16.10 15.46 -25.86
N LEU A 195 -14.87 15.78 -25.46
CA LEU A 195 -14.34 15.40 -24.16
C LEU A 195 -14.78 16.44 -23.14
N GLN A 196 -15.32 15.97 -22.02
CA GLN A 196 -15.68 16.79 -20.89
C GLN A 196 -15.04 16.27 -19.61
N ARG A 197 -14.80 17.18 -18.67
CA ARG A 197 -14.29 16.88 -17.32
C ARG A 197 -15.27 17.36 -16.26
N SER A 198 -15.19 16.76 -15.08
CA SER A 198 -15.94 17.20 -13.90
C SER A 198 -15.12 16.94 -12.62
N ASP A 199 -15.28 17.83 -11.64
CA ASP A 199 -14.64 17.69 -10.32
C ASP A 199 -15.56 16.96 -9.32
N ASP A 200 -16.88 16.96 -9.56
CA ASP A 200 -17.92 16.43 -8.66
C ASP A 200 -18.80 15.33 -9.28
N GLY A 201 -18.61 15.02 -10.56
CA GLY A 201 -19.41 14.07 -11.34
C GLY A 201 -20.75 14.62 -11.82
N SER A 202 -21.11 15.87 -11.46
CA SER A 202 -22.42 16.47 -11.73
C SER A 202 -22.33 17.67 -12.68
N ALA A 203 -21.39 18.58 -12.42
CA ALA A 203 -21.11 19.74 -13.24
C ALA A 203 -20.01 19.42 -14.26
N TRP A 204 -20.35 19.45 -15.55
CA TRP A 204 -19.46 19.06 -16.63
C TRP A 204 -19.00 20.27 -17.45
N SER A 205 -17.69 20.36 -17.68
CA SER A 205 -17.06 21.38 -18.52
C SER A 205 -16.43 20.75 -19.75
N ARG A 206 -16.66 21.36 -20.92
CA ARG A 206 -16.03 20.94 -22.18
C ARG A 206 -14.52 21.20 -22.14
N VAL A 207 -13.74 20.21 -22.56
CA VAL A 207 -12.29 20.30 -22.78
C VAL A 207 -12.00 20.52 -24.26
N GLN A 208 -12.51 19.66 -25.14
CA GLN A 208 -12.31 19.76 -26.58
C GLN A 208 -13.47 19.09 -27.32
N ALA A 209 -13.79 19.57 -28.51
CA ALA A 209 -14.80 18.99 -29.39
C ALA A 209 -14.20 18.63 -30.76
N TRP A 210 -14.72 17.56 -31.35
CA TRP A 210 -14.39 17.10 -32.69
C TRP A 210 -15.70 16.96 -33.47
N GLY A 211 -15.72 17.43 -34.71
CA GLY A 211 -16.85 17.32 -35.62
C GLY A 211 -16.42 16.80 -36.99
N GLY A 212 -17.39 16.38 -37.81
CA GLY A 212 -17.16 15.90 -39.17
C GLY A 212 -16.29 14.63 -39.25
N GLN A 213 -16.27 13.81 -38.20
CA GLN A 213 -15.48 12.58 -38.19
C GLN A 213 -16.13 11.52 -39.08
N VAL A 214 -15.29 10.87 -39.89
CA VAL A 214 -15.69 9.80 -40.81
C VAL A 214 -14.92 8.53 -40.47
N TRP A 215 -15.56 7.39 -40.73
CA TRP A 215 -15.03 6.05 -40.44
C TRP A 215 -15.05 5.20 -41.71
N PRO A 216 -13.90 5.03 -42.38
CA PRO A 216 -13.85 4.35 -43.68
C PRO A 216 -14.28 2.88 -43.66
N THR A 217 -14.05 2.18 -42.55
CA THR A 217 -14.30 0.73 -42.43
C THR A 217 -14.88 0.40 -41.05
N ALA A 218 -15.73 -0.62 -40.98
CA ALA A 218 -16.19 -1.19 -39.72
C ALA A 218 -15.02 -1.63 -38.82
N ARG A 219 -15.25 -1.70 -37.50
CA ARG A 219 -14.31 -2.20 -36.48
C ARG A 219 -13.00 -1.41 -36.39
N MET A 220 -12.99 -0.18 -36.91
CA MET A 220 -11.84 0.72 -36.83
C MET A 220 -11.79 1.44 -35.49
N ARG A 221 -10.56 1.75 -35.03
CA ARG A 221 -10.29 2.68 -33.94
C ARG A 221 -9.54 3.91 -34.42
N ARG A 222 -9.78 5.05 -33.77
CA ARG A 222 -9.09 6.31 -34.02
C ARG A 222 -8.76 6.98 -32.69
N THR A 223 -7.55 7.50 -32.60
CA THR A 223 -7.09 8.25 -31.43
C THR A 223 -7.10 9.75 -31.72
N TYR A 224 -7.59 10.51 -30.76
CA TYR A 224 -7.78 11.94 -30.83
C TYR A 224 -6.96 12.61 -29.73
N SER A 225 -5.90 13.31 -30.13
CA SER A 225 -5.07 14.08 -29.22
C SER A 225 -5.79 15.36 -28.76
N ILE A 226 -5.56 15.71 -27.49
CA ILE A 226 -6.06 16.93 -26.89
C ILE A 226 -5.00 18.02 -27.09
N ILE A 227 -5.45 19.19 -27.54
CA ILE A 227 -4.59 20.33 -27.87
C ILE A 227 -4.57 21.28 -26.67
N GLY A 228 -3.37 21.63 -26.21
CA GLY A 228 -3.16 22.51 -25.06
C GLY A 228 -3.23 21.78 -23.71
N ALA A 229 -3.13 22.55 -22.63
CA ALA A 229 -3.17 22.02 -21.27
C ALA A 229 -4.61 21.84 -20.80
N SER A 230 -4.91 20.68 -20.19
CA SER A 230 -6.16 20.43 -19.46
C SER A 230 -5.88 20.26 -17.98
N ALA A 231 -6.78 20.74 -17.12
CA ALA A 231 -6.66 20.55 -15.69
C ALA A 231 -6.96 19.09 -15.32
N PRO A 232 -6.25 18.52 -14.33
CA PRO A 232 -6.53 17.17 -13.87
C PRO A 232 -7.93 17.12 -13.26
N ALA A 233 -8.65 16.03 -13.50
CA ALA A 233 -9.98 15.79 -12.94
C ALA A 233 -10.15 14.31 -12.60
N ARG A 234 -11.08 14.01 -11.68
CA ARG A 234 -11.45 12.63 -11.32
C ARG A 234 -12.47 12.04 -12.28
N PHE A 235 -13.35 12.88 -12.82
CA PHE A 235 -14.43 12.45 -13.71
C PHE A 235 -14.17 12.96 -15.13
N TRP A 236 -14.27 12.04 -16.09
CA TRP A 236 -14.12 12.33 -17.51
C TRP A 236 -15.21 11.63 -18.29
N ARG A 237 -15.64 12.26 -19.39
CA ARG A 237 -16.54 11.59 -20.34
C ARG A 237 -16.32 12.04 -21.77
N VAL A 238 -16.53 11.12 -22.69
CA VAL A 238 -16.80 11.45 -24.09
C VAL A 238 -18.31 11.58 -24.26
N LEU A 239 -18.78 12.72 -24.77
CA LEU A 239 -20.18 12.97 -25.08
C LEU A 239 -20.34 13.01 -26.60
N ILE A 240 -21.01 12.01 -27.17
CA ILE A 240 -21.23 11.84 -28.60
C ILE A 240 -22.59 12.45 -28.97
N THR A 241 -22.58 13.36 -29.93
CA THR A 241 -23.75 14.19 -30.28
C THR A 241 -24.27 13.95 -31.69
N ALA A 242 -23.52 13.25 -32.55
CA ALA A 242 -23.97 12.87 -33.89
C ALA A 242 -23.29 11.58 -34.40
N THR A 243 -23.96 10.86 -35.31
CA THR A 243 -23.40 9.72 -36.06
C THR A 243 -22.95 10.12 -37.46
N ALA A 244 -22.15 9.27 -38.12
CA ALA A 244 -21.63 9.46 -39.47
C ALA A 244 -22.65 9.22 -40.60
N GLY A 245 -23.94 9.20 -40.28
CA GLY A 245 -25.02 9.19 -41.28
C GLY A 245 -25.95 7.97 -41.23
N ALA A 246 -25.75 7.04 -40.30
CA ALA A 246 -26.65 5.90 -40.09
C ALA A 246 -27.12 5.76 -38.63
N ASP A 247 -28.14 4.93 -38.45
CA ASP A 247 -28.75 4.51 -37.18
C ASP A 247 -28.58 2.99 -36.99
N PRO A 248 -28.35 2.49 -35.75
CA PRO A 248 -27.98 3.24 -34.54
C PRO A 248 -26.55 3.80 -34.56
N LEU A 249 -26.16 4.58 -33.55
CA LEU A 249 -24.76 4.79 -33.18
C LEU A 249 -24.18 3.46 -32.71
N ASP A 250 -22.99 3.08 -33.17
CA ASP A 250 -22.23 1.93 -32.68
C ASP A 250 -20.85 2.36 -32.15
N VAL A 251 -20.49 1.94 -30.93
CA VAL A 251 -19.18 2.18 -30.30
C VAL A 251 -18.64 0.87 -29.73
N ASN A 252 -17.43 0.48 -30.11
CA ASN A 252 -16.77 -0.74 -29.60
C ASN A 252 -15.60 -0.48 -28.66
N ASP A 253 -15.18 0.78 -28.50
CA ASP A 253 -14.06 1.11 -27.63
C ASP A 253 -14.08 2.59 -27.27
N VAL A 254 -13.87 2.89 -25.98
CA VAL A 254 -13.60 4.23 -25.46
C VAL A 254 -12.47 4.10 -24.44
N SER A 255 -11.30 4.59 -24.81
CA SER A 255 -10.14 4.61 -23.93
C SER A 255 -9.64 6.01 -23.65
N PHE A 256 -9.12 6.20 -22.44
CA PHE A 256 -8.64 7.47 -21.93
C PHE A 256 -7.14 7.37 -21.61
N HIS A 257 -6.35 8.28 -22.17
CA HIS A 257 -4.89 8.20 -22.15
C HIS A 257 -4.26 9.39 -21.45
N THR A 258 -3.42 9.13 -20.46
CA THR A 258 -2.53 10.16 -19.87
C THR A 258 -1.27 10.38 -20.73
N ASP A 259 -0.89 9.38 -21.52
CA ASP A 259 0.18 9.44 -22.50
C ASP A 259 -0.09 8.43 -23.63
N LEU A 260 0.23 8.77 -24.87
CA LEU A 260 0.01 7.88 -26.02
C LEU A 260 0.96 6.68 -26.05
N ASN A 261 2.08 6.78 -25.32
CA ASN A 261 3.05 5.70 -25.21
C ASN A 261 2.92 4.92 -23.90
N ALA A 262 1.90 5.23 -23.08
CA ALA A 262 1.62 4.47 -21.89
C ALA A 262 1.16 3.05 -22.25
N ASP A 263 1.60 2.05 -21.49
CA ASP A 263 1.13 0.66 -21.63
C ASP A 263 -0.15 0.35 -20.85
N PHE A 264 -0.87 1.39 -20.45
CA PHE A 264 -2.07 1.33 -19.63
C PHE A 264 -3.05 2.44 -20.01
N GLU A 265 -4.33 2.15 -19.87
CA GLU A 265 -5.42 3.09 -20.05
C GLU A 265 -6.06 3.47 -18.70
N LEU A 266 -6.71 4.64 -18.63
CA LEU A 266 -7.24 5.20 -17.38
C LEU A 266 -8.60 4.62 -16.98
N GLU A 267 -9.34 4.03 -17.93
CA GLU A 267 -10.53 3.24 -17.67
C GLU A 267 -10.21 1.85 -17.11
N ASP A 268 -8.95 1.42 -17.22
CA ASP A 268 -8.49 0.17 -16.65
C ASP A 268 -7.98 0.38 -15.21
N ARG A 269 -7.89 -0.74 -14.50
CA ARG A 269 -7.53 -0.96 -13.09
C ARG A 269 -6.96 0.24 -12.34
N ALA A 270 -7.54 0.48 -11.16
CA ALA A 270 -7.03 1.42 -10.18
C ALA A 270 -5.59 1.07 -9.73
N GLN A 271 -4.67 2.02 -9.93
CA GLN A 271 -3.25 1.91 -9.61
C GLN A 271 -2.79 3.02 -8.68
N TRP A 272 -1.95 2.64 -7.72
CA TRP A 272 -1.38 3.53 -6.72
C TRP A 272 0.10 3.25 -6.57
N ILE A 273 0.94 4.29 -6.54
CA ILE A 273 2.38 4.16 -6.31
C ILE A 273 2.85 5.29 -5.41
N VAL A 274 3.69 4.93 -4.43
CA VAL A 274 4.39 5.85 -3.55
C VAL A 274 5.89 5.63 -3.58
N GLN A 275 6.61 6.68 -3.18
CA GLN A 275 8.05 6.68 -2.95
C GLN A 275 8.31 7.00 -1.48
N ALA A 276 8.89 6.05 -0.75
CA ALA A 276 9.41 6.32 0.59
C ALA A 276 10.77 7.03 0.51
N PRO A 277 11.05 7.98 1.41
CA PRO A 277 12.24 8.85 1.35
C PRO A 277 13.52 8.20 1.91
N GLY A 278 13.44 7.02 2.52
CA GLY A 278 14.51 6.45 3.35
C GLY A 278 14.60 7.12 4.72
N LEU A 279 15.35 6.51 5.63
CA LEU A 279 15.58 7.07 6.97
C LEU A 279 16.41 8.36 6.94
N ASP A 280 17.29 8.49 5.95
CA ASP A 280 18.15 9.66 5.70
C ASP A 280 17.50 10.72 4.80
N GLY A 281 16.29 10.46 4.29
CA GLY A 281 15.59 11.36 3.36
C GLY A 281 16.18 11.38 1.95
N GLN A 282 17.14 10.50 1.62
CA GLN A 282 17.88 10.51 0.36
C GLN A 282 17.60 9.28 -0.53
N LYS A 283 16.69 8.39 -0.11
CA LYS A 283 16.32 7.20 -0.89
C LYS A 283 15.08 7.45 -1.74
N ALA A 284 14.96 6.64 -2.79
CA ALA A 284 13.75 6.52 -3.60
C ALA A 284 13.29 5.05 -3.56
N ILE A 285 12.47 4.74 -2.56
CA ILE A 285 11.97 3.36 -2.33
C ILE A 285 10.56 3.26 -2.90
N PHE A 286 10.39 2.53 -3.99
CA PHE A 286 9.10 2.49 -4.68
C PHE A 286 8.27 1.27 -4.29
N ILE A 287 7.03 1.54 -3.89
CA ILE A 287 6.01 0.54 -3.57
C ILE A 287 4.76 0.90 -4.36
N GLY A 288 4.18 -0.10 -5.03
CA GLY A 288 2.96 0.04 -5.80
C GLY A 288 1.87 -0.90 -5.34
N ALA A 289 0.62 -0.52 -5.60
CA ALA A 289 -0.55 -1.36 -5.44
C ALA A 289 -1.44 -1.27 -6.67
N GLU A 290 -2.05 -2.40 -7.01
CA GLU A 290 -3.28 -2.43 -7.80
C GLU A 290 -4.46 -2.71 -6.88
N LEU A 291 -5.55 -1.98 -7.08
CA LEU A 291 -6.82 -2.27 -6.44
C LEU A 291 -7.58 -3.26 -7.30
N TYR A 292 -8.00 -4.36 -6.67
CA TYR A 292 -8.73 -5.42 -7.34
C TYR A 292 -10.10 -5.61 -6.68
N GLU A 293 -11.13 -5.72 -7.51
CA GLU A 293 -12.50 -5.98 -7.10
C GLU A 293 -13.15 -7.02 -8.01
N ASP A 294 -13.62 -8.11 -7.41
CA ASP A 294 -14.55 -9.06 -8.02
C ASP A 294 -15.66 -9.38 -7.01
N SER A 295 -16.79 -8.69 -7.17
CA SER A 295 -17.94 -8.84 -6.28
C SER A 295 -18.55 -10.25 -6.32
N ALA A 296 -18.42 -10.98 -7.44
CA ALA A 296 -18.93 -12.35 -7.55
C ALA A 296 -18.12 -13.35 -6.70
N ARG A 297 -16.84 -13.04 -6.46
CA ARG A 297 -15.94 -13.80 -5.57
C ARG A 297 -15.82 -13.20 -4.17
N ALA A 298 -16.37 -12.01 -3.93
CA ALA A 298 -16.08 -11.21 -2.75
C ALA A 298 -14.58 -10.93 -2.54
N ALA A 299 -13.81 -10.81 -3.64
CA ALA A 299 -12.40 -10.45 -3.61
C ALA A 299 -12.24 -8.93 -3.70
N TYR A 300 -11.63 -8.32 -2.68
CA TYR A 300 -11.43 -6.87 -2.56
C TYR A 300 -10.03 -6.61 -2.02
N ASN A 301 -9.06 -6.44 -2.91
CA ASN A 301 -7.65 -6.64 -2.57
C ASN A 301 -6.81 -5.40 -2.87
N LEU A 302 -5.78 -5.22 -2.05
CA LEU A 302 -4.60 -4.42 -2.42
C LEU A 302 -3.50 -5.39 -2.84
N ASN A 303 -3.17 -5.39 -4.13
CA ASN A 303 -2.15 -6.25 -4.71
C ASN A 303 -0.84 -5.48 -4.84
N TRP A 304 0.13 -5.81 -3.99
CA TRP A 304 1.37 -5.08 -3.83
C TRP A 304 2.46 -5.49 -4.82
N TYR A 305 3.30 -4.52 -5.16
CA TYR A 305 4.47 -4.65 -6.02
C TYR A 305 5.62 -3.80 -5.46
N GLY A 306 6.85 -4.30 -5.60
CA GLY A 306 8.07 -3.54 -5.41
C GLY A 306 8.85 -3.46 -6.72
N PHE A 307 9.55 -2.35 -6.93
CA PHE A 307 10.39 -2.12 -8.10
C PHE A 307 11.45 -1.07 -7.77
N ARG A 308 12.58 -1.10 -8.49
CA ARG A 308 13.75 -0.25 -8.18
C ARG A 308 13.60 1.18 -8.67
N SER A 309 12.82 1.39 -9.73
CA SER A 309 12.60 2.71 -10.32
C SER A 309 11.17 2.82 -10.85
N HIS A 310 10.64 4.03 -10.84
CA HIS A 310 9.34 4.34 -11.41
C HIS A 310 9.47 4.83 -12.85
N ASN A 311 8.79 4.16 -13.78
CA ASN A 311 8.54 4.66 -15.12
C ASN A 311 7.08 5.12 -15.24
N PRO A 312 6.81 6.42 -15.51
CA PRO A 312 5.45 6.94 -15.62
C PRO A 312 4.68 6.42 -16.85
N LEU A 313 5.35 5.85 -17.85
CA LEU A 313 4.72 5.24 -19.03
C LEU A 313 4.32 3.78 -18.81
N ARG A 314 4.69 3.17 -17.68
CA ARG A 314 4.34 1.78 -17.38
C ARG A 314 3.31 1.69 -16.25
N GLY A 315 2.38 0.75 -16.36
CA GLY A 315 1.48 0.34 -15.28
C GLY A 315 2.26 -0.28 -14.12
N VAL A 316 1.59 -0.47 -12.98
CA VAL A 316 2.24 -1.04 -11.78
C VAL A 316 2.78 -2.46 -12.03
N ARG A 317 2.04 -3.26 -12.81
CA ARG A 317 2.42 -4.65 -13.18
C ARG A 317 3.64 -4.72 -14.08
N THR A 318 3.80 -3.73 -14.94
CA THR A 318 4.79 -3.72 -16.00
C THR A 318 5.99 -2.84 -15.66
N GLN A 319 6.10 -2.34 -14.42
CA GLN A 319 7.35 -1.69 -13.98
C GLN A 319 8.55 -2.62 -14.21
N THR A 320 9.68 -2.03 -14.59
CA THR A 320 10.90 -2.80 -14.84
C THR A 320 11.38 -3.45 -13.55
N ASN A 321 11.72 -4.75 -13.62
CA ASN A 321 12.16 -5.54 -12.46
C ASN A 321 11.15 -5.50 -11.30
N ALA A 322 9.87 -5.77 -11.57
CA ALA A 322 8.83 -5.85 -10.54
C ALA A 322 8.89 -7.18 -9.75
N SER A 323 8.55 -7.13 -8.46
CA SER A 323 8.49 -8.30 -7.54
C SER A 323 7.42 -9.35 -7.91
N GLY A 324 6.51 -9.01 -8.83
CA GLY A 324 5.24 -9.70 -9.00
C GLY A 324 4.26 -9.40 -7.86
N VAL A 325 3.02 -9.86 -8.03
CA VAL A 325 1.88 -9.62 -7.11
C VAL A 325 2.14 -10.18 -5.72
N ARG A 326 1.85 -9.40 -4.68
CA ARG A 326 1.63 -9.87 -3.32
C ARG A 326 0.28 -9.38 -2.81
N GLY A 327 -0.70 -10.27 -2.73
CA GLY A 327 -2.08 -9.93 -2.42
C GLY A 327 -2.33 -9.78 -0.92
N LEU A 328 -2.90 -8.64 -0.51
CA LEU A 328 -3.50 -8.45 0.81
C LEU A 328 -5.03 -8.46 0.63
N PRO A 329 -5.71 -9.58 0.92
CA PRO A 329 -7.14 -9.69 0.68
C PRO A 329 -7.90 -9.00 1.81
N LEU A 330 -8.69 -7.98 1.49
CA LEU A 330 -9.46 -7.19 2.45
C LEU A 330 -10.97 -7.47 2.25
N ARG A 331 -11.84 -6.55 2.66
CA ARG A 331 -13.29 -6.64 2.41
C ARG A 331 -13.88 -5.33 1.91
N ASN A 332 -15.01 -5.46 1.22
CA ASN A 332 -15.96 -4.38 1.00
C ASN A 332 -16.91 -4.28 2.20
N GLY A 333 -16.39 -3.72 3.28
CA GLY A 333 -17.06 -3.60 4.57
C GLY A 333 -16.03 -3.27 5.66
N PRO A 334 -16.49 -2.90 6.86
CA PRO A 334 -15.61 -2.32 7.85
C PRO A 334 -14.61 -3.33 8.44
N PHE A 335 -13.38 -2.87 8.68
CA PHE A 335 -12.33 -3.64 9.36
C PHE A 335 -11.37 -2.74 10.13
N ALA A 336 -10.79 -3.27 11.21
CA ALA A 336 -9.76 -2.57 11.98
C ALA A 336 -8.39 -2.74 11.33
N TYR A 337 -7.51 -1.76 11.50
CA TYR A 337 -6.15 -1.80 10.98
C TYR A 337 -5.12 -1.19 11.92
N TRP A 338 -3.86 -1.59 11.74
CA TRP A 338 -2.66 -1.03 12.36
C TRP A 338 -1.60 -0.80 11.29
N LEU A 339 -0.99 0.38 11.34
CA LEU A 339 0.10 0.79 10.48
C LEU A 339 1.30 1.13 11.34
N ALA A 340 2.46 0.53 11.07
CA ALA A 340 3.74 0.88 11.67
C ALA A 340 4.70 1.34 10.56
N ILE A 341 5.11 2.61 10.62
CA ILE A 341 5.71 3.33 9.50
C ILE A 341 7.01 4.03 9.92
N ASN A 342 7.97 4.04 9.02
CA ASN A 342 9.11 4.95 9.06
C ASN A 342 9.47 5.42 7.63
N GLY A 343 10.62 6.06 7.46
CA GLY A 343 11.07 6.55 6.15
C GLY A 343 11.34 5.45 5.11
N GLN A 344 11.45 4.18 5.49
CA GLN A 344 11.87 3.10 4.59
C GLN A 344 10.88 1.94 4.43
N ARG A 345 9.89 1.82 5.32
CA ARG A 345 8.89 0.75 5.27
C ARG A 345 7.56 1.13 5.90
N VAL A 346 6.54 0.36 5.54
CA VAL A 346 5.26 0.26 6.24
C VAL A 346 4.94 -1.21 6.50
N VAL A 347 4.50 -1.50 7.72
CA VAL A 347 3.86 -2.78 8.08
C VAL A 347 2.38 -2.52 8.28
N ILE A 348 1.57 -3.35 7.63
CA ILE A 348 0.11 -3.29 7.68
C ILE A 348 -0.37 -4.53 8.42
N VAL A 349 -1.30 -4.35 9.35
CA VAL A 349 -2.14 -5.44 9.87
C VAL A 349 -3.59 -5.01 9.71
N ALA A 350 -4.44 -5.88 9.17
CA ALA A 350 -5.88 -5.68 9.05
C ALA A 350 -6.61 -6.86 9.71
N ARG A 351 -7.59 -6.56 10.55
CA ARG A 351 -8.45 -7.56 11.20
C ARG A 351 -9.81 -7.59 10.52
N VAL A 352 -10.05 -8.65 9.77
CA VAL A 352 -11.28 -8.90 9.02
C VAL A 352 -12.04 -10.04 9.69
N GLY A 353 -13.08 -9.70 10.46
CA GLY A 353 -13.73 -10.67 11.34
C GLY A 353 -12.74 -11.20 12.38
N THR A 354 -12.45 -12.49 12.37
CA THR A 354 -11.47 -13.15 13.24
C THR A 354 -10.12 -13.40 12.58
N VAL A 355 -9.94 -13.00 11.31
CA VAL A 355 -8.73 -13.25 10.51
C VAL A 355 -7.86 -12.00 10.53
N TYR A 356 -6.56 -12.20 10.78
CA TYR A 356 -5.55 -11.14 10.72
C TYR A 356 -4.71 -11.31 9.46
N LEU A 357 -4.59 -10.22 8.71
CA LEU A 357 -3.95 -10.16 7.41
C LEU A 357 -2.86 -9.12 7.51
N SER A 358 -1.65 -9.45 7.09
CA SER A 358 -0.53 -8.52 7.25
C SER A 358 0.34 -8.44 6.01
N ALA A 359 0.92 -7.26 5.82
CA ALA A 359 1.87 -6.98 4.76
C ALA A 359 3.09 -6.24 5.31
N TYR A 360 4.26 -6.57 4.76
CA TYR A 360 5.50 -5.83 4.96
C TYR A 360 5.92 -5.24 3.62
N LEU A 361 6.06 -3.92 3.56
CA LEU A 361 6.36 -3.19 2.33
C LEU A 361 7.51 -2.21 2.60
N GLY A 362 8.71 -2.52 2.13
CA GLY A 362 9.86 -1.61 2.27
C GLY A 362 11.18 -2.32 2.52
N PHE A 363 12.19 -1.53 2.90
CA PHE A 363 13.51 -2.09 3.18
C PHE A 363 13.52 -2.94 4.44
N ILE A 364 14.29 -4.03 4.40
CA ILE A 364 14.68 -4.81 5.57
C ILE A 364 15.98 -4.25 6.15
N ASN A 365 16.32 -4.66 7.37
CA ASN A 365 17.63 -4.44 7.94
C ASN A 365 18.61 -5.47 7.37
N ALA A 366 19.16 -5.17 6.19
CA ALA A 366 20.15 -6.00 5.54
C ALA A 366 21.44 -6.11 6.38
N TYR A 367 22.04 -7.29 6.42
CA TYR A 367 23.33 -7.49 7.09
C TYR A 367 24.50 -7.05 6.21
N GLU A 368 24.30 -6.98 4.90
CA GLU A 368 25.27 -6.45 3.96
C GLU A 368 25.31 -4.91 4.04
N PRO A 369 26.48 -4.30 3.84
CA PRO A 369 26.56 -2.85 3.78
C PRO A 369 25.81 -2.31 2.55
N PRO A 370 25.32 -1.06 2.59
CA PRO A 370 24.61 -0.44 1.45
C PRO A 370 25.42 -0.36 0.15
N SER A 371 26.75 -0.47 0.21
CA SER A 371 27.63 -0.53 -0.97
C SER A 371 27.56 -1.86 -1.73
N ILE A 372 27.03 -2.91 -1.11
CA ILE A 372 26.84 -4.24 -1.70
C ILE A 372 25.36 -4.50 -1.95
N HIS A 373 24.50 -4.17 -0.99
CA HIS A 373 23.06 -4.31 -1.12
C HIS A 373 22.36 -2.96 -1.09
N GLU A 374 22.35 -2.29 -2.24
CA GLU A 374 21.81 -0.92 -2.35
C GLU A 374 20.28 -0.83 -2.17
N TYR A 375 19.57 -1.94 -2.41
CA TYR A 375 18.10 -1.96 -2.49
C TYR A 375 17.48 -3.20 -1.83
N PRO A 376 17.60 -3.37 -0.49
CA PRO A 376 17.09 -4.52 0.25
C PRO A 376 15.57 -4.47 0.45
N LEU A 377 14.82 -4.35 -0.65
CA LEU A 377 13.37 -4.23 -0.64
C LEU A 377 12.72 -5.61 -0.45
N ALA A 378 11.86 -5.73 0.56
CA ALA A 378 10.95 -6.85 0.75
C ALA A 378 9.50 -6.42 0.50
N ILE A 379 8.76 -7.28 -0.20
CA ILE A 379 7.32 -7.15 -0.44
C ILE A 379 6.70 -8.47 -0.02
N GLY A 380 5.96 -8.45 1.08
CA GLY A 380 5.25 -9.61 1.61
C GLY A 380 3.81 -9.28 1.94
N ALA A 381 2.90 -10.19 1.66
CA ALA A 381 1.49 -10.11 2.02
C ALA A 381 0.95 -11.53 2.29
N CYS A 382 -0.30 -11.83 1.90
CA CYS A 382 -0.96 -13.10 2.22
C CYS A 382 -0.94 -14.15 1.10
N GLY A 383 -0.39 -13.82 -0.08
CA GLY A 383 -0.33 -14.71 -1.24
C GLY A 383 0.06 -13.96 -2.52
N SER A 384 -0.06 -14.60 -3.68
CA SER A 384 0.30 -14.01 -4.99
C SER A 384 -0.83 -14.02 -6.03
N VAL A 385 -2.07 -14.24 -5.59
CA VAL A 385 -3.23 -14.35 -6.46
C VAL A 385 -4.11 -13.13 -6.26
N GLU A 386 -4.46 -12.44 -7.35
CA GLU A 386 -5.26 -11.21 -7.29
C GLU A 386 -6.69 -11.42 -6.80
N THR A 387 -7.24 -12.63 -6.98
CA THR A 387 -8.59 -13.05 -6.56
C THR A 387 -8.65 -13.67 -5.17
N LEU A 388 -7.55 -13.64 -4.40
CA LEU A 388 -7.51 -14.20 -3.05
C LEU A 388 -8.57 -13.54 -2.15
N THR A 389 -9.17 -14.30 -1.23
CA THR A 389 -10.17 -13.77 -0.30
C THR A 389 -9.75 -13.99 1.16
N PRO A 390 -10.26 -13.22 2.13
CA PRO A 390 -9.91 -13.37 3.54
C PRO A 390 -10.37 -14.69 4.18
N ASP A 391 -11.25 -15.43 3.51
CA ASP A 391 -11.80 -16.72 3.92
C ASP A 391 -11.08 -17.92 3.29
N ALA A 392 -9.98 -17.69 2.55
CA ALA A 392 -9.17 -18.76 2.00
C ALA A 392 -8.70 -19.74 3.09
N THR A 393 -8.75 -21.04 2.78
CA THR A 393 -8.45 -22.12 3.74
C THR A 393 -7.28 -23.00 3.28
N ASP A 394 -6.42 -22.49 2.40
CA ASP A 394 -5.24 -23.22 1.93
C ASP A 394 -3.99 -22.83 2.71
N ALA A 395 -3.02 -23.75 2.81
CA ALA A 395 -1.82 -23.51 3.62
C ALA A 395 -0.86 -22.47 3.03
N SER A 396 -1.07 -22.03 1.79
CA SER A 396 -0.31 -20.94 1.17
C SER A 396 -0.85 -19.57 1.57
N PHE A 397 -2.09 -19.49 2.08
CA PHE A 397 -2.69 -18.27 2.60
C PHE A 397 -2.09 -17.87 3.95
N ARG A 398 -0.95 -17.20 3.91
CA ARG A 398 -0.19 -16.83 5.11
C ARG A 398 0.54 -15.51 4.94
N CYS A 399 0.74 -14.84 6.06
CA CYS A 399 1.41 -13.54 6.16
C CYS A 399 2.93 -13.61 5.94
N PHE A 400 3.55 -12.45 5.72
CA PHE A 400 4.96 -12.29 5.38
C PHE A 400 5.96 -12.92 6.36
N PHE A 401 5.62 -13.02 7.65
CA PHE A 401 6.52 -13.54 8.69
C PHE A 401 6.61 -15.07 8.73
N ASP A 402 5.62 -15.76 8.16
CA ASP A 402 5.61 -17.20 7.96
C ASP A 402 4.96 -17.50 6.60
N PRO A 403 5.63 -17.12 5.50
CA PRO A 403 4.98 -16.99 4.21
C PRO A 403 4.62 -18.36 3.61
N GLY A 404 3.46 -18.40 2.97
CA GLY A 404 3.15 -19.45 2.01
C GLY A 404 3.95 -19.25 0.71
N ARG A 405 3.91 -20.24 -0.19
CA ARG A 405 4.51 -20.09 -1.53
C ARG A 405 4.04 -18.79 -2.18
N TYR A 406 5.01 -18.01 -2.66
CA TYR A 406 4.82 -16.74 -3.35
C TYR A 406 4.20 -15.61 -2.51
N GLY A 407 4.02 -15.77 -1.19
CA GLY A 407 3.50 -14.71 -0.30
C GLY A 407 4.53 -13.63 0.04
N LEU A 408 5.82 -13.86 -0.21
CA LEU A 408 6.92 -12.94 0.06
C LEU A 408 7.95 -12.97 -1.08
N ALA A 409 8.43 -11.80 -1.49
CA ALA A 409 9.59 -11.64 -2.36
C ALA A 409 10.55 -10.61 -1.78
N VAL A 410 11.85 -10.85 -1.97
CA VAL A 410 12.91 -9.93 -1.54
C VAL A 410 13.89 -9.72 -2.69
N ASN A 411 14.32 -8.48 -2.89
CA ASN A 411 15.34 -8.12 -3.86
C ASN A 411 16.72 -8.34 -3.23
N TYR A 412 17.56 -9.15 -3.87
CA TYR A 412 18.89 -9.52 -3.37
C TYR A 412 19.98 -8.59 -3.93
N PRO A 413 21.24 -8.67 -3.43
CA PRO A 413 22.35 -7.84 -3.90
C PRO A 413 22.63 -7.91 -5.42
N ASP A 414 22.29 -9.04 -6.05
CA ASP A 414 22.37 -9.24 -7.50
C ASP A 414 21.17 -8.65 -8.27
N ASN A 415 20.32 -7.87 -7.60
CA ASN A 415 19.11 -7.23 -8.13
C ASN A 415 18.05 -8.21 -8.63
N VAL A 416 18.10 -9.47 -8.19
CA VAL A 416 17.12 -10.51 -8.52
C VAL A 416 16.10 -10.66 -7.39
N TRP A 417 14.82 -10.66 -7.75
CA TRP A 417 13.75 -11.01 -6.83
C TRP A 417 13.75 -12.51 -6.53
N ARG A 418 13.83 -12.86 -5.25
CA ARG A 418 13.71 -14.25 -4.78
C ARG A 418 12.49 -14.39 -3.89
N VAL A 419 11.77 -15.50 -4.08
CA VAL A 419 10.61 -15.85 -3.27
C VAL A 419 11.07 -16.47 -1.96
N HIS A 420 10.37 -16.17 -0.88
CA HIS A 420 10.53 -16.85 0.41
C HIS A 420 9.22 -17.55 0.76
N ALA A 421 9.32 -18.79 1.21
CA ALA A 421 8.16 -19.60 1.61
C ALA A 421 8.56 -20.59 2.69
N ASN A 422 7.83 -20.61 3.79
CA ASN A 422 8.01 -21.60 4.84
C ASN A 422 7.02 -22.75 4.72
N ARG A 423 5.86 -22.48 4.13
CA ARG A 423 4.73 -23.42 4.05
C ARG A 423 4.15 -23.46 2.65
N TYR A 424 3.50 -24.57 2.32
CA TYR A 424 2.75 -24.72 1.08
C TYR A 424 1.58 -25.68 1.26
N SER A 425 0.60 -25.59 0.37
CA SER A 425 -0.53 -26.51 0.33
C SER A 425 -0.18 -27.80 -0.39
N SER A 426 -0.36 -28.95 0.26
CA SER A 426 -0.34 -30.26 -0.37
C SER A 426 -1.68 -30.95 -0.13
N GLY A 427 -2.57 -30.91 -1.13
CA GLY A 427 -3.98 -31.22 -0.91
C GLY A 427 -4.60 -30.27 0.13
N SER A 428 -5.23 -30.83 1.17
CA SER A 428 -5.78 -30.07 2.32
C SER A 428 -4.81 -29.93 3.49
N SER A 429 -3.57 -30.37 3.33
CA SER A 429 -2.57 -30.42 4.40
C SER A 429 -1.67 -29.20 4.39
N ASP A 430 -1.20 -28.86 5.60
CA ASP A 430 -0.28 -27.76 5.88
C ASP A 430 1.14 -28.31 6.05
N THR A 431 1.98 -28.11 5.03
CA THR A 431 3.29 -28.76 4.93
C THR A 431 4.40 -27.73 4.91
N GLY A 432 5.53 -28.05 5.54
CA GLY A 432 6.75 -27.24 5.40
C GLY A 432 7.29 -27.27 3.98
N ASP A 433 7.63 -26.11 3.44
CA ASP A 433 8.10 -25.96 2.06
C ASP A 433 9.59 -26.30 1.94
N THR A 434 9.94 -27.22 1.05
CA THR A 434 11.31 -27.65 0.78
C THR A 434 11.84 -27.21 -0.60
N GLU A 435 10.96 -26.70 -1.46
CA GLU A 435 11.32 -26.31 -2.84
C GLU A 435 11.80 -24.86 -2.94
N THR A 436 11.23 -23.94 -2.17
CA THR A 436 11.62 -22.53 -2.22
C THR A 436 12.90 -22.32 -1.41
N PRO A 437 14.00 -21.84 -2.01
CA PRO A 437 15.26 -21.67 -1.26
C PRO A 437 15.18 -20.61 -0.15
N GLY A 438 14.39 -19.55 -0.37
CA GLY A 438 14.19 -18.47 0.59
C GLY A 438 13.29 -18.89 1.76
N LYS A 439 13.72 -18.57 2.99
CA LYS A 439 13.03 -18.89 4.25
C LYS A 439 12.96 -17.67 5.17
N VAL A 440 12.02 -17.71 6.12
CA VAL A 440 11.94 -16.76 7.24
C VAL A 440 12.12 -17.55 8.54
N TYR A 441 13.23 -17.34 9.22
CA TYR A 441 13.50 -17.87 10.56
C TYR A 441 12.89 -16.93 11.62
N PRO A 442 12.42 -17.44 12.78
CA PRO A 442 12.31 -18.84 13.20
C PRO A 442 11.08 -19.57 12.62
N SER A 443 10.27 -18.88 11.82
CA SER A 443 9.06 -19.44 11.23
C SER A 443 9.30 -20.67 10.31
N ALA A 444 10.53 -20.87 9.83
CA ALA A 444 10.95 -21.99 8.99
C ALA A 444 11.60 -23.17 9.75
N MET A 445 11.67 -23.15 11.09
CA MET A 445 12.55 -24.06 11.85
C MET A 445 12.22 -25.56 11.79
N SER A 446 10.99 -25.97 11.47
CA SER A 446 10.66 -27.40 11.40
C SER A 446 9.45 -27.68 10.51
N THR A 447 9.54 -28.72 9.69
CA THR A 447 8.43 -29.31 8.94
C THR A 447 7.44 -30.05 9.86
N GLY A 448 7.87 -30.41 11.09
CA GLY A 448 7.12 -31.25 12.04
C GLY A 448 6.39 -30.51 13.17
N GLY A 449 6.50 -29.17 13.25
CA GLY A 449 5.71 -28.38 14.21
C GLY A 449 6.31 -28.20 15.61
N ASP A 450 7.60 -28.52 15.80
CA ASP A 450 8.29 -28.38 17.10
C ASP A 450 8.21 -26.97 17.69
N ARG A 451 8.03 -25.94 16.85
CA ARG A 451 7.86 -24.54 17.26
C ARG A 451 6.61 -24.31 18.12
N ALA A 452 5.56 -25.12 17.96
CA ALA A 452 4.34 -25.00 18.78
C ALA A 452 4.60 -25.34 20.26
N THR A 453 5.77 -25.91 20.58
CA THR A 453 6.20 -26.21 21.94
C THR A 453 6.95 -25.07 22.61
N LEU A 454 7.35 -24.01 21.87
CA LEU A 454 7.99 -22.83 22.46
C LEU A 454 7.02 -22.12 23.39
N ARG A 455 7.49 -21.88 24.62
CA ARG A 455 6.74 -21.28 25.72
C ARG A 455 7.26 -19.88 26.03
N ASP A 456 6.64 -19.30 27.06
CA ASP A 456 7.06 -18.05 27.67
C ASP A 456 8.51 -18.15 28.17
N ASN A 457 9.17 -17.00 28.27
CA ASN A 457 10.47 -16.85 28.90
C ASN A 457 10.40 -17.26 30.38
N LEU A 458 11.57 -17.45 31.01
CA LEU A 458 11.65 -17.86 32.43
C LEU A 458 11.00 -16.84 33.39
N ASP A 459 10.85 -15.59 32.97
CA ASP A 459 10.17 -14.52 33.71
C ASP A 459 8.66 -14.43 33.41
N GLY A 460 8.13 -15.31 32.56
CA GLY A 460 6.72 -15.36 32.14
C GLY A 460 6.36 -14.41 30.99
N SER A 461 7.30 -13.63 30.46
CA SER A 461 7.07 -12.80 29.26
C SER A 461 7.07 -13.64 27.99
N SER A 462 6.36 -13.21 26.95
CA SER A 462 6.44 -13.88 25.65
C SER A 462 7.77 -13.56 24.96
N PRO A 463 8.48 -14.55 24.39
CA PRO A 463 9.70 -14.27 23.62
C PRO A 463 9.40 -13.44 22.38
N VAL A 464 10.31 -12.53 22.03
CA VAL A 464 10.34 -11.86 20.73
C VAL A 464 11.66 -12.21 20.06
N LEU A 465 11.62 -13.06 19.04
CA LEU A 465 12.80 -13.46 18.28
C LEU A 465 12.88 -12.66 16.97
N PRO A 466 14.06 -12.30 16.46
CA PRO A 466 14.17 -11.61 15.18
C PRO A 466 13.62 -12.47 14.04
N LEU A 467 12.89 -11.86 13.11
CA LEU A 467 12.46 -12.51 11.87
C LEU A 467 13.54 -12.36 10.80
N ILE A 468 14.37 -13.40 10.65
CA ILE A 468 15.55 -13.40 9.79
C ILE A 468 15.22 -14.00 8.42
N LEU A 469 15.56 -13.27 7.38
CA LEU A 469 15.46 -13.69 5.98
C LEU A 469 16.72 -14.44 5.59
N GLY A 470 16.55 -15.69 5.17
CA GLY A 470 17.64 -16.56 4.73
C GLY A 470 17.35 -17.20 3.38
N ASN A 471 18.39 -17.70 2.74
CA ASN A 471 18.32 -18.47 1.51
C ASN A 471 19.30 -19.65 1.57
N THR A 472 18.93 -20.78 0.96
CA THR A 472 19.80 -21.96 0.87
C THR A 472 20.60 -22.02 -0.44
N SER A 473 20.20 -21.29 -1.47
CA SER A 473 20.87 -21.23 -2.78
C SER A 473 20.67 -19.85 -3.46
N PRO A 474 21.68 -18.96 -3.41
CA PRO A 474 22.92 -19.11 -2.65
C PRO A 474 22.65 -19.15 -1.14
N ARG A 475 23.54 -19.78 -0.37
CA ARG A 475 23.48 -19.72 1.09
C ARG A 475 23.73 -18.29 1.53
N HIS A 476 22.69 -17.64 2.04
CA HIS A 476 22.73 -16.20 2.30
C HIS A 476 21.77 -15.84 3.41
N THR A 477 22.30 -15.33 4.52
CA THR A 477 21.49 -14.71 5.57
C THR A 477 21.42 -13.23 5.27
N LEU A 478 20.27 -12.79 4.76
CA LEU A 478 20.10 -11.48 4.14
C LEU A 478 19.91 -10.36 5.16
N GLY A 479 19.23 -10.64 6.27
CA GLY A 479 18.90 -9.62 7.27
C GLY A 479 17.57 -9.87 7.95
N GLU A 480 17.02 -8.83 8.57
CA GLU A 480 15.85 -8.92 9.43
C GLU A 480 14.75 -7.96 9.00
N PHE A 481 13.49 -8.34 9.21
CA PHE A 481 12.39 -7.39 9.08
C PHE A 481 12.52 -6.28 10.14
N ASP A 482 12.43 -5.02 9.70
CA ASP A 482 12.47 -3.87 10.59
C ASP A 482 11.19 -3.80 11.44
N GLY A 483 11.35 -3.90 12.76
CA GLY A 483 10.28 -3.77 13.75
C GLY A 483 9.25 -4.90 13.73
N CYS A 484 9.62 -6.08 13.22
CA CYS A 484 8.83 -7.30 13.30
C CYS A 484 9.66 -8.43 13.93
N GLY A 485 9.13 -9.06 14.97
CA GLY A 485 9.71 -10.26 15.57
C GLY A 485 8.74 -11.43 15.52
N TRP A 486 9.23 -12.64 15.65
CA TRP A 486 8.40 -13.82 15.89
C TRP A 486 8.07 -13.91 17.38
N THR A 487 6.86 -14.34 17.71
CA THR A 487 6.48 -14.65 19.09
C THR A 487 5.62 -15.91 19.15
N THR A 488 5.47 -16.49 20.34
CA THR A 488 4.56 -17.63 20.55
C THR A 488 3.15 -17.14 20.84
N GLY A 489 2.15 -17.82 20.28
CA GLY A 489 0.74 -17.70 20.65
C GLY A 489 0.36 -18.50 21.89
N PHE A 490 1.31 -19.17 22.54
CA PHE A 490 1.06 -19.80 23.84
C PHE A 490 0.83 -18.71 24.88
N SER A 491 -0.33 -18.72 25.54
CA SER A 491 -0.74 -17.67 26.50
C SER A 491 -0.79 -16.24 25.94
N THR A 492 -0.72 -16.09 24.61
CA THR A 492 -0.66 -14.80 23.92
C THR A 492 -1.71 -14.74 22.83
N ALA A 493 -2.71 -13.88 23.01
CA ALA A 493 -3.71 -13.61 21.99
C ALA A 493 -3.22 -12.52 21.02
N SER A 494 -3.85 -12.44 19.86
CA SER A 494 -3.69 -11.28 18.97
C SER A 494 -4.11 -10.00 19.70
N GLU A 495 -3.43 -8.89 19.40
CA GLU A 495 -3.56 -7.57 20.05
C GLU A 495 -3.02 -7.51 21.50
N SER A 496 -2.46 -8.59 22.05
CA SER A 496 -1.77 -8.55 23.33
C SER A 496 -0.49 -7.73 23.26
N ARG A 497 -0.26 -6.90 24.29
CA ARG A 497 1.01 -6.19 24.50
C ARG A 497 2.09 -7.15 24.98
N ILE A 498 3.31 -6.98 24.47
CA ILE A 498 4.52 -7.64 24.95
C ILE A 498 5.56 -6.56 25.25
N ASP A 499 6.07 -6.51 26.47
CA ASP A 499 7.20 -5.66 26.83
C ASP A 499 8.49 -6.48 26.74
N HIS A 500 9.41 -6.10 25.84
CA HIS A 500 10.64 -6.85 25.57
C HIS A 500 11.78 -5.91 25.18
N ASP A 501 12.96 -6.08 25.80
CA ASP A 501 14.17 -5.30 25.57
C ASP A 501 13.96 -3.77 25.62
N GLY A 502 13.13 -3.31 26.56
CA GLY A 502 12.83 -1.89 26.76
C GLY A 502 11.92 -1.29 25.68
N ALA A 503 11.29 -2.13 24.85
CA ALA A 503 10.33 -1.74 23.83
C ALA A 503 8.97 -2.41 24.06
N ALA A 504 7.91 -1.71 23.65
CA ALA A 504 6.56 -2.21 23.59
C ALA A 504 6.29 -2.84 22.22
N TRP A 505 5.72 -4.03 22.23
CA TRP A 505 5.31 -4.78 21.05
C TRP A 505 3.86 -5.20 21.16
N MET A 506 3.27 -5.60 20.03
CA MET A 506 1.92 -6.15 19.97
C MET A 506 1.88 -7.42 19.13
N ALA A 507 1.30 -8.47 19.68
CA ALA A 507 1.20 -9.78 19.04
C ALA A 507 0.08 -9.83 18.00
N PHE A 508 0.29 -10.56 16.91
CA PHE A 508 -0.70 -10.84 15.88
C PHE A 508 -0.53 -12.26 15.34
N GLN A 509 -1.65 -12.97 15.20
CA GLN A 509 -1.68 -14.29 14.58
C GLN A 509 -1.48 -14.21 13.05
N ASN A 510 -1.18 -15.36 12.44
CA ASN A 510 -1.20 -15.57 11.00
C ASN A 510 -2.64 -15.65 10.46
N ALA A 511 -2.79 -15.59 9.14
CA ALA A 511 -4.09 -15.63 8.48
C ALA A 511 -4.77 -17.01 8.60
N PHE A 512 -4.15 -18.06 8.05
CA PHE A 512 -4.74 -19.41 7.99
C PHE A 512 -4.63 -20.22 9.29
N ARG A 513 -3.61 -20.01 10.12
CA ARG A 513 -3.36 -20.80 11.34
C ARG A 513 -3.17 -19.91 12.57
N ILE A 514 -3.61 -20.44 13.71
CA ILE A 514 -3.55 -19.76 15.02
C ILE A 514 -2.92 -20.63 16.13
N SER A 515 -2.25 -21.73 15.79
CA SER A 515 -1.48 -22.49 16.78
C SER A 515 -0.31 -21.65 17.29
N PRO A 516 0.28 -21.98 18.46
CA PRO A 516 1.29 -21.14 19.12
C PRO A 516 2.48 -20.74 18.23
N ASP A 517 2.78 -21.49 17.19
CA ASP A 517 3.87 -21.21 16.25
C ASP A 517 3.54 -20.14 15.18
N ASN A 518 2.30 -19.65 15.10
CA ASN A 518 1.80 -18.80 14.02
C ASN A 518 1.55 -17.36 14.46
N TYR A 519 2.44 -16.78 15.26
CA TYR A 519 2.33 -15.40 15.73
C TYR A 519 3.59 -14.60 15.43
N PHE A 520 3.41 -13.30 15.22
CA PHE A 520 4.49 -12.33 15.17
C PHE A 520 4.17 -11.15 16.09
N ALA A 521 5.20 -10.43 16.51
CA ALA A 521 5.12 -9.23 17.30
C ALA A 521 5.51 -8.02 16.43
N LEU A 522 4.68 -6.98 16.45
CA LEU A 522 4.93 -5.70 15.79
C LEU A 522 5.40 -4.69 16.82
N LYS A 523 6.54 -4.03 16.58
CA LYS A 523 7.08 -3.01 17.48
C LYS A 523 6.21 -1.75 17.48
N LEU A 524 5.99 -1.17 18.66
CA LEU A 524 5.21 0.05 18.87
C LEU A 524 6.09 1.29 19.10
N ASP A 525 7.29 1.15 19.65
CA ASP A 525 8.19 2.28 19.96
C ASP A 525 9.53 2.19 19.23
#